data_AF-A0A3D2BV10-F1
#
_entry.id   AF-A0A3D2BV10-F1
#
_cell.length_a   1.000
_cell.length_b   1.000
_cell.length_c   1.000
_cell.angle_alpha   90.00
_cell.angle_beta   90.00
_cell.angle_gamma   90.00
#
_symmetry.space_group_name_H-M   'P 1'
#
loop_
_entity.id
_entity.type
_entity.pdbx_description
1 polymer ?
#
loop_
_entity_poly.entity_id
_entity_poly.type
_entity_poly.pdbx_seq_one_letter_code
_entity_poly.pdbx_strand_id
1 'polypeptide(L)'
;PAERLVMAKTDVPRPATRTKGPKYTPVARRGDKPDGIAWLVKHFPNLTDAQISRLIGTTKPTINAIRDRSHWNINNINARDPVGLGLCNRQDLDKEVLKAGYSSTVEAPPVEEQTPAAPSGMQMPEFKL
;
A
#
# COMPACT_ATOMS: atom_id res chain seq x y z
N PRO A 1 -51.95 -7.62 19.15
CA PRO A 1 -50.62 -8.25 19.41
C PRO A 1 -49.64 -7.72 18.36
N ALA A 2 -48.67 -6.89 18.77
CA ALA A 2 -47.73 -6.25 17.85
C ALA A 2 -46.43 -7.06 17.78
N GLU A 3 -46.38 -8.06 16.91
CA GLU A 3 -45.14 -8.80 16.64
C GLU A 3 -44.26 -7.98 15.70
N ARG A 4 -43.08 -7.58 16.21
CA ARG A 4 -42.06 -6.85 15.46
C ARG A 4 -41.18 -7.85 14.72
N LEU A 5 -41.17 -7.77 13.39
CA LEU A 5 -40.34 -8.61 12.54
C LEU A 5 -38.85 -8.36 12.83
N VAL A 6 -38.10 -9.43 13.12
CA VAL A 6 -36.64 -9.38 13.38
C VAL A 6 -35.91 -10.00 12.20
N MET A 7 -34.91 -9.31 11.67
CA MET A 7 -34.09 -9.81 10.57
C MET A 7 -33.30 -11.06 10.97
N ALA A 8 -33.40 -12.12 10.17
CA ALA A 8 -32.62 -13.34 10.32
C ALA A 8 -31.15 -13.09 9.96
N LYS A 9 -30.23 -13.54 10.82
CA LYS A 9 -28.79 -13.52 10.53
C LYS A 9 -28.50 -14.50 9.40
N THR A 10 -28.14 -13.97 8.23
CA THR A 10 -27.73 -14.75 7.07
C THR A 10 -26.40 -15.47 7.32
N ASP A 11 -26.43 -16.80 7.26
CA ASP A 11 -25.30 -17.73 7.29
C ASP A 11 -24.73 -17.91 5.87
N VAL A 12 -24.24 -16.82 5.27
CA VAL A 12 -23.53 -16.91 3.99
C VAL A 12 -22.07 -16.57 4.26
N PRO A 13 -21.12 -17.49 3.97
CA PRO A 13 -19.71 -17.22 4.18
C PRO A 13 -19.32 -16.05 3.28
N ARG A 14 -18.94 -14.93 3.91
CA ARG A 14 -18.48 -13.75 3.18
C ARG A 14 -17.26 -14.16 2.35
N PRO A 15 -17.22 -13.84 1.04
CA PRO A 15 -16.07 -14.17 0.22
C PRO A 15 -14.83 -13.49 0.82
N ALA A 16 -13.80 -14.29 1.10
CA ALA A 16 -12.56 -13.82 1.69
C ALA A 16 -12.00 -12.65 0.86
N THR A 17 -11.72 -11.52 1.51
CA THR A 17 -11.12 -10.34 0.88
C THR A 17 -9.84 -10.77 0.17
N ARG A 18 -9.87 -10.72 -1.16
CA ARG A 18 -8.75 -11.10 -2.03
C ARG A 18 -7.48 -10.40 -1.55
N THR A 19 -6.49 -11.16 -1.12
CA THR A 19 -5.19 -10.65 -0.71
C THR A 19 -4.64 -9.82 -1.87
N LYS A 20 -4.39 -8.53 -1.62
CA LYS A 20 -3.90 -7.58 -2.63
C LYS A 20 -2.56 -8.11 -3.15
N GLY A 21 -2.60 -8.78 -4.31
CA GLY A 21 -1.41 -9.25 -5.01
C GLY A 21 -0.57 -8.06 -5.49
N PRO A 22 0.64 -8.32 -5.99
CA PRO A 22 1.50 -7.28 -6.54
C PRO A 22 0.73 -6.46 -7.58
N LYS A 23 0.65 -5.14 -7.37
CA LYS A 23 -0.05 -4.26 -8.33
C LYS A 23 0.72 -4.30 -9.65
N TYR A 24 0.08 -4.80 -10.71
CA TYR A 24 0.66 -4.78 -12.04
C TYR A 24 0.90 -3.33 -12.47
N THR A 25 2.15 -3.01 -12.80
CA THR A 25 2.51 -1.69 -13.30
C THR A 25 2.58 -1.75 -14.83
N PRO A 26 1.78 -0.94 -15.54
CA PRO A 26 1.74 -0.97 -17.00
C PRO A 26 3.10 -0.62 -17.61
N VAL A 27 3.38 -1.12 -18.83
CA VAL A 27 4.67 -0.96 -19.54
C VAL A 27 5.15 0.50 -19.60
N ALA A 28 4.25 1.45 -19.84
CA ALA A 28 4.56 2.87 -19.87
C ALA A 28 5.16 3.39 -18.56
N ARG A 29 4.84 2.74 -17.44
CA ARG A 29 5.30 3.10 -16.08
C ARG A 29 6.37 2.16 -15.53
N ARG A 30 6.98 1.32 -16.38
CA ARG A 30 8.09 0.44 -15.98
C ARG A 30 9.39 1.20 -15.83
N GLY A 31 9.56 2.33 -16.52
CA GLY A 31 10.70 3.24 -16.34
C GLY A 31 10.73 3.85 -14.95
N ASP A 32 9.56 4.07 -14.34
CA ASP A 32 9.46 4.63 -12.98
C ASP A 32 9.85 3.62 -11.87
N LYS A 33 9.85 2.31 -12.18
CA LYS A 33 10.24 1.28 -11.20
C LYS A 33 11.70 1.40 -10.76
N PRO A 34 12.69 1.42 -11.67
CA PRO A 34 14.09 1.59 -11.28
C PRO A 34 14.33 2.94 -10.58
N ASP A 35 13.62 4.00 -10.97
CA ASP A 35 13.67 5.32 -10.33
C ASP A 35 13.23 5.28 -8.86
N GLY A 36 12.11 4.61 -8.59
CA GLY A 36 11.60 4.41 -7.23
C GLY A 36 12.53 3.53 -6.37
N ILE A 37 13.14 2.50 -6.95
CA ILE A 37 14.10 1.64 -6.24
C ILE A 37 15.37 2.42 -5.88
N ALA A 38 15.90 3.21 -6.81
CA ALA A 38 17.07 4.05 -6.56
C ALA A 38 16.81 5.07 -5.44
N TRP A 39 15.59 5.62 -5.37
CA TRP A 39 15.20 6.52 -4.28
C TRP A 39 15.12 5.81 -2.93
N LEU A 40 14.50 4.63 -2.87
CA LEU A 40 14.39 3.84 -1.64
C LEU A 40 15.76 3.43 -1.09
N VAL A 41 16.64 2.92 -1.95
CA VAL A 41 18.00 2.51 -1.56
C VAL A 41 18.80 3.70 -1.02
N LYS A 42 18.58 4.90 -1.58
CA LYS A 42 19.28 6.12 -1.14
C LYS A 42 18.78 6.68 0.19
N HIS A 43 17.47 6.67 0.43
CA HIS A 43 16.87 7.28 1.63
C HIS A 43 16.73 6.30 2.80
N PHE A 44 16.53 5.02 2.51
CA PHE A 44 16.30 3.98 3.51
C PHE A 44 17.21 2.78 3.24
N PRO A 45 18.50 2.85 3.66
CA PRO A 45 19.44 1.75 3.47
C PRO A 45 19.08 0.48 4.25
N ASN A 46 18.30 0.62 5.34
CA ASN A 46 17.85 -0.49 6.20
C ASN A 46 16.66 -1.28 5.62
N LEU A 47 16.11 -0.85 4.48
CA LEU A 47 14.94 -1.47 3.87
C LEU A 47 15.35 -2.76 3.14
N THR A 48 14.71 -3.88 3.47
CA THR A 48 15.05 -5.19 2.90
C THR A 48 14.54 -5.33 1.46
N ASP A 49 15.23 -6.12 0.63
CA ASP A 49 14.80 -6.40 -0.75
C ASP A 49 13.40 -7.05 -0.84
N ALA A 50 13.05 -7.86 0.16
CA ALA A 50 11.72 -8.44 0.30
C ALA A 50 10.64 -7.37 0.44
N GLN A 51 10.90 -6.28 1.17
CA GLN A 51 9.95 -5.19 1.34
C GLN A 51 9.87 -4.31 0.08
N ILE A 52 11.01 -3.99 -0.54
CA ILE A 52 11.05 -3.23 -1.79
C ILE A 52 10.30 -3.95 -2.91
N SER A 53 10.47 -5.27 -3.02
CA SER A 53 9.76 -6.09 -4.02
C SER A 53 8.24 -6.06 -3.82
N ARG A 54 7.77 -6.04 -2.56
CA ARG A 54 6.34 -5.95 -2.23
C ARG A 54 5.75 -4.55 -2.48
N LEU A 55 6.52 -3.50 -2.20
CA LEU A 55 6.12 -2.10 -2.40
C LEU A 55 5.97 -1.72 -3.88
N ILE A 56 7.02 -1.95 -4.68
CA ILE A 56 7.07 -1.51 -6.08
C ILE A 56 6.52 -2.59 -7.04
N GLY A 57 6.40 -3.85 -6.58
CA GLY A 57 6.05 -4.97 -7.44
C GLY A 57 7.16 -5.24 -8.46
N THR A 58 8.40 -5.24 -8.00
CA THR A 58 9.61 -5.54 -8.79
C THR A 58 10.21 -6.88 -8.35
N THR A 59 11.20 -7.37 -9.09
CA THR A 59 11.90 -8.61 -8.74
C THR A 59 13.23 -8.31 -8.03
N LYS A 60 13.65 -9.22 -7.14
CA LYS A 60 14.94 -9.17 -6.43
C LYS A 60 16.16 -8.95 -7.35
N PRO A 61 16.30 -9.64 -8.51
CA PRO A 61 17.43 -9.38 -9.41
C PRO A 61 17.46 -7.95 -9.94
N THR A 62 16.30 -7.34 -10.21
CA THR A 62 16.23 -5.95 -10.63
C THR A 62 16.67 -5.00 -9.52
N ILE A 63 16.29 -5.28 -8.26
CA ILE A 63 16.74 -4.48 -7.11
C ILE A 63 18.26 -4.55 -6.96
N ASN A 64 18.84 -5.75 -7.05
CA ASN A 64 20.29 -5.91 -6.91
C ASN A 64 21.05 -5.22 -8.05
N ALA A 65 20.57 -5.37 -9.30
CA ALA A 65 21.16 -4.68 -10.46
C ALA A 65 21.17 -3.15 -10.31
N ILE A 66 20.22 -2.56 -9.59
CA ILE A 66 20.19 -1.12 -9.33
C ILE A 66 21.15 -0.74 -8.20
N ARG A 67 21.28 -1.56 -7.15
CA ARG A 67 22.30 -1.37 -6.10
C ARG A 67 23.72 -1.44 -6.66
N ASP A 68 23.98 -2.44 -7.50
CA ASP A 68 25.25 -2.68 -8.16
C ASP A 68 25.48 -1.74 -9.35
N ARG A 69 24.50 -0.88 -9.67
CA ARG A 69 24.49 0.03 -10.82
C ARG A 69 24.72 -0.66 -12.18
N SER A 70 24.40 -1.96 -12.26
CA SER A 70 24.53 -2.81 -13.44
C SER A 70 23.24 -2.90 -14.27
N HIS A 71 22.24 -2.07 -13.98
CA HIS A 71 21.04 -2.03 -14.81
C HIS A 71 21.36 -1.42 -16.17
N TRP A 72 20.84 -2.02 -17.25
CA TRP A 72 21.08 -1.58 -18.64
C TRP A 72 20.75 -0.08 -18.87
N ASN A 73 19.86 0.50 -18.06
CA ASN A 73 19.44 1.89 -18.17
C ASN A 73 19.98 2.82 -17.06
N ILE A 74 21.11 2.48 -16.41
CA ILE A 74 21.62 3.22 -15.25
C ILE A 74 21.79 4.74 -15.48
N ASN A 75 22.14 5.14 -16.70
CA ASN A 75 22.37 6.54 -17.05
C ASN A 75 21.09 7.39 -17.09
N ASN A 76 19.91 6.79 -17.27
CA ASN A 76 18.65 7.52 -17.33
C ASN A 76 17.84 7.42 -16.03
N ILE A 77 18.30 6.64 -15.04
CA ILE A 77 17.60 6.46 -13.77
C ILE A 77 17.75 7.72 -12.92
N ASN A 78 16.62 8.30 -12.54
CA ASN A 78 16.51 9.42 -11.62
C ASN A 78 15.86 8.95 -10.32
N ALA A 79 16.55 9.10 -9.20
CA ALA A 79 15.97 8.77 -7.89
C ALA A 79 14.75 9.66 -7.59
N ARG A 80 13.55 9.12 -7.84
CA ARG A 80 12.26 9.80 -7.66
C ARG A 80 11.41 9.08 -6.63
N ASP A 81 10.65 9.85 -5.87
CA ASP A 81 9.83 9.34 -4.79
C ASP A 81 8.75 8.39 -5.33
N PRO A 82 8.68 7.12 -4.87
CA PRO A 82 7.76 6.13 -5.39
C PRO A 82 6.29 6.41 -5.02
N VAL A 83 6.01 7.27 -4.04
CA VAL A 83 4.64 7.69 -3.69
C VAL A 83 4.15 8.74 -4.69
N GLY A 84 4.99 9.72 -5.02
CA GLY A 84 4.71 10.72 -6.06
C GLY A 84 4.49 10.09 -7.45
N LEU A 85 5.17 8.98 -7.74
CA LEU A 85 4.99 8.21 -8.98
C LEU A 85 3.74 7.32 -8.98
N GLY A 86 3.04 7.21 -7.84
CA GLY A 86 1.86 6.35 -7.67
C GLY A 86 2.17 4.85 -7.69
N LEU A 87 3.44 4.46 -7.52
CA LEU A 87 3.86 3.07 -7.42
C LEU A 87 3.56 2.49 -6.04
N CYS A 88 3.73 3.30 -5.00
CA CYS A 88 3.48 2.95 -3.61
C CYS A 88 2.44 3.88 -2.99
N ASN A 89 1.64 3.38 -2.05
CA ASN A 89 0.83 4.27 -1.20
C ASN A 89 1.70 4.82 -0.07
N ARG A 90 1.42 6.05 0.40
CA ARG A 90 2.11 6.63 1.56
C ARG A 90 2.03 5.70 2.77
N GLN A 91 0.87 5.08 3.00
CA GLN A 91 0.68 4.15 4.11
C GLN A 91 1.48 2.86 3.97
N ASP A 92 1.69 2.36 2.75
CA ASP A 92 2.49 1.15 2.55
C ASP A 92 3.98 1.45 2.81
N LEU A 93 4.46 2.61 2.37
CA LEU A 93 5.83 3.05 2.62
C LEU A 93 6.10 3.22 4.11
N ASP A 94 5.21 3.90 4.83
CA ASP A 94 5.30 4.10 6.29
C ASP A 94 5.38 2.77 7.05
N LYS A 95 4.52 1.80 6.71
CA LYS A 95 4.54 0.45 7.31
C LYS A 95 5.86 -0.29 7.10
N GLU A 96 6.45 -0.18 5.91
CA GLU A 96 7.71 -0.86 5.62
C GLU A 96 8.92 -0.16 6.25
N VAL A 97 8.88 1.17 6.41
CA VAL A 97 9.88 1.94 7.16
C VAL A 97 9.83 1.59 8.65
N LEU A 98 8.63 1.46 9.24
CA LEU A 98 8.43 0.99 10.61
C LEU A 98 9.01 -0.43 10.81
N LYS A 99 8.74 -1.36 9.88
CA LYS A 99 9.28 -2.72 9.92
C LYS A 99 10.80 -2.80 9.72
N ALA A 100 11.38 -1.87 8.97
CA ALA A 100 12.81 -1.81 8.69
C ALA A 100 13.64 -1.28 9.88
N GLY A 101 13.02 -1.05 11.04
CA GLY A 101 13.76 -0.73 12.25
C GLY A 101 14.13 0.74 12.41
N TYR A 102 13.37 1.67 11.81
CA TYR A 102 13.26 3.03 12.38
C TYR A 102 12.40 3.03 13.66
N SER A 103 12.55 1.97 14.46
CA SER A 103 12.06 1.86 15.82
C SER A 103 13.09 2.49 16.74
N SER A 104 12.98 3.81 16.95
CA SER A 104 13.19 4.27 18.32
C SER A 104 11.98 3.78 19.12
N THR A 105 12.04 2.50 19.51
CA THR A 105 11.20 1.82 20.52
C THR A 105 9.70 1.70 20.25
N VAL A 106 9.16 0.56 20.68
CA VAL A 106 7.75 0.24 20.92
C VAL A 106 6.98 -0.42 19.77
N GLU A 107 6.85 -1.74 19.94
CA GLU A 107 5.70 -2.61 19.63
C GLU A 107 5.05 -2.57 18.24
N ALA A 108 5.15 -3.71 17.56
CA ALA A 108 3.97 -4.25 16.88
C ALA A 108 2.91 -4.58 17.94
N PRO A 109 1.62 -4.30 17.70
CA PRO A 109 0.77 -5.39 17.25
C PRO A 109 -0.28 -5.01 16.18
N PRO A 110 -0.98 -6.00 15.60
CA PRO A 110 -1.72 -5.91 14.35
C PRO A 110 -3.21 -5.61 14.56
N VAL A 111 -3.77 -4.57 13.93
CA VAL A 111 -5.21 -4.24 13.88
C VAL A 111 -5.43 -3.26 12.71
N GLU A 112 -6.53 -3.16 11.97
CA GLU A 112 -7.91 -3.60 12.14
C GLU A 112 -8.56 -3.62 10.73
N GLU A 113 -9.49 -4.55 10.56
CA GLU A 113 -10.51 -4.63 9.53
C GLU A 113 -11.24 -3.29 9.34
N GLN A 114 -11.09 -2.63 8.18
CA GLN A 114 -11.94 -1.50 7.80
C GLN A 114 -13.35 -2.03 7.49
N THR A 115 -14.21 -2.02 8.50
CA THR A 115 -15.65 -2.05 8.30
C THR A 115 -16.10 -0.63 7.94
N PRO A 116 -16.58 -0.32 6.72
CA PRO A 116 -17.17 0.97 6.46
C PRO A 116 -18.51 1.04 7.20
N ALA A 117 -18.52 1.81 8.29
CA ALA A 117 -19.74 2.22 8.98
C ALA A 117 -20.62 3.01 8.00
N ALA A 118 -21.89 2.64 7.98
CA ALA A 118 -22.94 3.29 7.21
C ALA A 118 -23.03 4.79 7.52
N PRO A 119 -23.36 5.66 6.54
CA PRO A 119 -23.67 7.05 6.82
C PRO A 119 -25.08 7.13 7.44
N SER A 120 -25.16 7.15 8.78
CA SER A 120 -26.34 7.66 9.48
C SER A 120 -26.42 9.17 9.25
N GLY A 121 -27.61 9.61 8.85
CA GLY A 121 -27.89 10.93 8.33
C GLY A 121 -27.70 12.08 9.31
N MET A 122 -27.46 13.26 8.73
CA MET A 122 -27.63 14.54 9.40
C MET A 122 -28.51 15.43 8.49
N GLN A 123 -29.80 15.44 8.85
CA GLN A 123 -30.78 16.51 8.80
C GLN A 123 -30.66 17.59 7.69
N MET A 124 -31.62 17.58 6.75
CA MET A 124 -32.01 18.81 6.03
C MET A 124 -32.69 19.78 7.01
N PRO A 125 -32.36 21.08 7.01
CA PRO A 125 -33.24 22.08 7.61
C PRO A 125 -34.41 22.40 6.65
N GLU A 126 -35.63 22.25 7.14
CA GLU A 126 -36.85 22.72 6.50
C GLU A 126 -36.78 24.24 6.25
N PHE A 127 -36.86 24.67 4.99
CA PHE A 127 -37.32 26.02 4.65
C PHE A 127 -38.76 25.92 4.15
N LYS A 128 -39.67 26.45 4.96
CA LYS A 128 -41.11 26.53 4.70
C LYS A 128 -41.43 27.85 3.99
N LEU A 129 -42.24 27.72 2.93
CA LEU A 129 -42.98 28.71 2.13
C LEU A 129 -42.18 29.47 1.06
#